data_AF-K1HBM9-F1
#
_entry.id   AF-K1HBM9-F1
#
_cell.length_a   1.000
_cell.length_b   1.000
_cell.length_c   1.000
_cell.angle_alpha   90.00
_cell.angle_beta   90.00
_cell.angle_gamma   90.00
#
_symmetry.space_group_name_H-M   'P 1'
#
loop_
_entity.id
_entity.type
_entity.pdbx_description
1 polymer ?
#
loop_
_entity_poly.entity_id
_entity_poly.type
_entity_poly.pdbx_seq_one_letter_code
_entity_poly.pdbx_strand_id
1 'polypeptide(L)'
;MNKYEMVEVIDSGKIIAKEFNRCKEDLKLFFEEAEKELDFTPVNYTSCFGLFTHTVTGAEFNKLTSEIQKHLIEFHDTNIRIIKEFQAIYNTFNALDNEYIKNIMQSIMKSNEAINKANLGLIEAEKRIEDIKNTNGRIEVAQNNIKIIQDELEYAQKDLDKHMEIQKKIVDGLTQFKGKIDSYKHLKDIDNMWVNLQNLDSKVPIISGDINNVKIDVQKNISELNDIKKFKDRLENYKHLKDIDKIWNDLDYLRVIKNKLEVVENLDKLTNDVEGQKK
;
A
#
# COMPACT_ATOMS: atom_id res chain seq x y z
N MET A 1 -1.38 -19.63 -52.88
CA MET A 1 -1.02 -20.44 -54.05
C MET A 1 -0.92 -21.87 -53.59
N ASN A 2 -1.84 -22.71 -54.03
CA ASN A 2 -1.91 -24.11 -53.63
C ASN A 2 -0.73 -24.87 -54.24
N LYS A 3 -0.21 -25.90 -53.56
CA LYS A 3 0.91 -26.74 -54.05
C LYS A 3 0.63 -27.30 -55.46
N TYR A 4 -0.64 -27.51 -55.78
CA TYR A 4 -1.10 -27.97 -57.09
C TYR A 4 -0.99 -26.91 -58.21
N GLU A 5 -1.22 -25.62 -57.92
CA GLU A 5 -1.09 -24.54 -58.92
C GLU A 5 0.37 -24.30 -59.33
N MET A 6 1.32 -24.48 -58.41
CA MET A 6 2.75 -24.37 -58.77
C MET A 6 3.24 -25.53 -59.63
N VAL A 7 2.67 -26.74 -59.46
CA VAL A 7 3.07 -27.91 -60.24
C VAL A 7 2.59 -27.80 -61.69
N GLU A 8 1.35 -27.33 -61.92
CA GLU A 8 0.83 -27.09 -63.27
C GLU A 8 1.64 -26.06 -64.04
N VAL A 9 2.02 -24.93 -63.40
CA VAL A 9 2.78 -23.84 -64.04
C VAL A 9 4.23 -24.27 -64.39
N ILE A 10 4.82 -25.16 -63.60
CA ILE A 10 6.17 -25.70 -63.88
C ILE A 10 6.13 -26.67 -65.07
N ASP A 11 5.03 -27.39 -65.26
CA ASP A 11 4.88 -28.37 -66.33
C ASP A 11 4.57 -27.71 -67.69
N SER A 12 3.71 -26.67 -67.69
CA SER A 12 3.42 -25.86 -68.89
C SER A 12 4.65 -25.13 -69.41
N GLY A 13 5.47 -24.52 -68.53
CA GLY A 13 6.71 -23.85 -68.91
C GLY A 13 7.74 -24.78 -69.55
N LYS A 14 7.82 -26.04 -69.09
CA LYS A 14 8.66 -27.08 -69.72
C LYS A 14 8.14 -27.49 -71.08
N ILE A 15 6.82 -27.64 -71.23
CA ILE A 15 6.18 -27.99 -72.50
C ILE A 15 6.43 -26.88 -73.53
N ILE A 16 6.24 -25.61 -73.17
CA ILE A 16 6.50 -24.47 -74.08
C ILE A 16 7.98 -24.37 -74.45
N ALA A 17 8.89 -24.51 -73.49
CA ALA A 17 10.33 -24.48 -73.77
C ALA A 17 10.75 -25.62 -74.70
N LYS A 18 10.13 -26.81 -74.56
CA LYS A 18 10.36 -27.95 -75.45
C LYS A 18 9.82 -27.68 -76.85
N GLU A 19 8.60 -27.16 -76.99
CA GLU A 19 8.00 -26.82 -78.28
C GLU A 19 8.73 -25.67 -78.99
N PHE A 20 9.24 -24.68 -78.24
CA PHE A 20 10.08 -23.61 -78.80
C PHE A 20 11.39 -24.14 -79.38
N ASN A 21 12.07 -25.01 -78.62
CA ASN A 21 13.30 -25.63 -79.13
C ASN A 21 13.03 -26.55 -80.33
N ARG A 22 11.89 -27.25 -80.35
CA ARG A 22 11.45 -28.04 -81.51
C ARG A 22 11.24 -27.17 -82.74
N CYS A 23 10.41 -26.13 -82.64
CA CYS A 23 10.17 -25.21 -83.77
C CYS A 23 11.47 -24.55 -84.25
N LYS A 24 12.40 -24.22 -83.34
CA LYS A 24 13.71 -23.66 -83.70
C LYS A 24 14.55 -24.63 -84.53
N GLU A 25 14.58 -25.91 -84.17
CA GLU A 25 15.29 -26.94 -84.95
C GLU A 25 14.58 -27.25 -86.29
N ASP A 26 13.25 -27.35 -86.29
CA ASP A 26 12.45 -27.55 -87.50
C ASP A 26 12.70 -26.41 -88.52
N LEU A 27 12.76 -25.16 -88.03
CA LEU A 27 13.08 -23.99 -88.86
C LEU A 27 14.49 -24.05 -89.44
N LYS A 28 15.47 -24.49 -88.63
CA LYS A 28 16.86 -24.60 -89.05
C LYS A 28 17.02 -25.65 -90.16
N LEU A 29 16.42 -26.83 -89.97
CA LEU A 29 16.40 -27.88 -90.99
C LEU A 29 15.74 -27.41 -92.28
N PHE A 30 14.64 -26.66 -92.18
CA PHE A 30 13.98 -26.08 -93.34
C PHE A 30 14.89 -25.12 -94.13
N PHE A 31 15.62 -24.22 -93.46
CA PHE A 31 16.56 -23.30 -94.12
C PHE A 31 17.71 -24.05 -94.80
N GLU A 32 18.23 -25.11 -94.18
CA GLU A 32 19.28 -25.95 -94.77
C GLU A 32 18.78 -26.71 -96.02
N GLU A 33 17.49 -27.04 -96.11
CA GLU A 33 16.91 -27.76 -97.25
C GLU A 33 16.45 -26.84 -98.40
N ALA A 34 16.14 -25.58 -98.11
CA ALA A 34 15.61 -24.61 -99.07
C ALA A 34 16.63 -24.07 -100.10
N GLU A 35 17.92 -24.42 -99.96
CA GLU A 35 19.04 -23.88 -100.76
C GLU A 35 19.30 -24.65 -102.09
N LYS A 36 18.37 -25.50 -102.55
CA LYS A 36 18.54 -26.26 -103.80
C LYS A 36 18.46 -25.36 -105.04
N GLU A 37 19.52 -25.38 -105.85
CA GLU A 37 19.56 -24.68 -107.15
C GLU A 37 18.59 -25.31 -108.16
N LEU A 38 17.96 -24.45 -108.97
CA LEU A 38 17.10 -24.87 -110.09
C LEU A 38 17.98 -25.40 -111.23
N ASP A 39 17.78 -26.65 -111.62
CA ASP A 39 18.48 -27.26 -112.75
C ASP A 39 17.49 -27.59 -113.87
N PHE A 40 17.78 -27.11 -115.07
CA PHE A 40 16.99 -27.36 -116.27
C PHE A 40 17.88 -28.01 -117.32
N THR A 41 17.41 -29.06 -117.98
CA THR A 41 18.17 -29.62 -119.10
C THR A 41 18.11 -28.63 -120.27
N PRO A 42 19.22 -28.00 -120.71
CA PRO A 42 19.20 -27.13 -121.87
C PRO A 42 18.91 -27.93 -123.14
N VAL A 43 18.06 -27.40 -124.01
CA VAL A 43 17.79 -28.00 -125.33
C VAL A 43 19.01 -27.76 -126.22
N ASN A 44 19.60 -28.83 -126.75
CA ASN A 44 20.81 -28.74 -127.57
C ASN A 44 20.48 -28.17 -128.96
N TYR A 45 21.06 -27.02 -129.29
CA TYR A 45 20.83 -26.28 -130.54
C TYR A 45 21.84 -26.61 -131.64
N THR A 46 22.74 -27.59 -131.43
CA THR A 46 23.86 -27.86 -132.35
C THR A 46 24.08 -29.34 -132.62
N SER A 47 23.95 -29.72 -133.90
CA SER A 47 24.51 -30.96 -134.44
C SER A 47 25.24 -30.69 -135.75
N CYS A 48 26.45 -31.25 -135.81
CA CYS A 48 27.36 -31.45 -136.94
C CYS A 48 27.32 -30.39 -138.08
N PHE A 49 28.30 -29.47 -138.06
CA PHE A 49 28.64 -28.55 -139.16
C PHE A 49 27.68 -27.40 -139.49
N GLY A 50 26.95 -26.83 -138.50
CA GLY A 50 26.40 -25.47 -138.62
C GLY A 50 25.43 -25.20 -139.79
N LEU A 51 24.84 -26.25 -140.38
CA LEU A 51 24.05 -26.17 -141.61
C LEU A 51 22.59 -26.61 -141.45
N PHE A 52 22.14 -26.98 -140.25
CA PHE A 52 20.74 -27.29 -139.97
C PHE A 52 20.25 -26.63 -138.68
N THR A 53 19.12 -25.94 -138.75
CA THR A 53 18.38 -25.47 -137.57
C THR A 53 17.69 -26.65 -136.90
N HIS A 54 18.06 -26.96 -135.66
CA HIS A 54 17.34 -27.96 -134.85
C HIS A 54 15.91 -27.46 -134.62
N THR A 55 14.91 -28.21 -135.10
CA THR A 55 13.52 -27.95 -134.76
C THR A 55 13.23 -28.69 -133.47
N VAL A 56 12.94 -27.94 -132.39
CA VAL A 56 12.59 -28.50 -131.08
C VAL A 56 11.54 -29.58 -131.27
N THR A 57 11.87 -30.80 -130.88
CA THR A 57 10.96 -31.93 -130.98
C THR A 57 9.88 -31.83 -129.89
N GLY A 58 8.71 -32.42 -130.13
CA GLY A 58 7.67 -32.53 -129.11
C GLY A 58 8.17 -33.24 -127.83
N ALA A 59 9.15 -34.14 -127.95
CA ALA A 59 9.77 -34.81 -126.81
C ALA A 59 10.64 -33.87 -125.95
N GLU A 60 11.44 -33.00 -126.58
CA GLU A 60 12.27 -32.01 -125.85
C GLU A 60 11.42 -30.93 -125.19
N PHE A 61 10.37 -30.46 -125.88
CA PHE A 61 9.41 -29.52 -125.31
C PHE A 61 8.66 -30.12 -124.11
N ASN A 62 8.21 -31.37 -124.23
CA ASN A 62 7.54 -32.08 -123.14
C ASN A 62 8.49 -32.33 -121.95
N LYS A 63 9.77 -32.61 -122.21
CA LYS A 63 10.78 -32.77 -121.16
C LYS A 63 11.00 -31.48 -120.38
N LEU A 64 11.26 -30.36 -121.06
CA LEU A 64 11.41 -29.05 -120.42
C LEU A 64 10.14 -28.63 -119.68
N THR A 65 8.97 -28.88 -120.26
CA THR A 65 7.67 -28.59 -119.62
C THR A 65 7.47 -29.43 -118.36
N SER A 66 7.85 -30.71 -118.39
CA SER A 66 7.81 -31.59 -117.21
C SER A 66 8.77 -31.14 -116.12
N GLU A 67 9.98 -30.66 -116.47
CA GLU A 67 10.94 -30.11 -115.52
C GLU A 67 10.41 -28.80 -114.89
N ILE A 68 9.82 -27.90 -115.68
CA ILE A 68 9.19 -26.67 -115.18
C ILE A 68 8.01 -27.00 -114.26
N GLN A 69 7.14 -27.93 -114.65
CA GLN A 69 6.00 -28.37 -113.82
C GLN A 69 6.47 -28.96 -112.49
N LYS A 70 7.53 -29.78 -112.52
CA LYS A 70 8.14 -30.35 -111.32
C LYS A 70 8.63 -29.24 -110.38
N HIS A 71 9.37 -28.25 -110.88
CA HIS A 71 9.84 -27.12 -110.07
C HIS A 71 8.69 -26.25 -109.53
N LEU A 72 7.61 -26.05 -110.29
CA LEU A 72 6.43 -25.31 -109.82
C LEU A 72 5.70 -26.05 -108.68
N ILE A 73 5.63 -27.39 -108.75
CA ILE A 73 5.09 -28.23 -107.67
C ILE A 73 6.00 -28.15 -106.43
N GLU A 74 7.32 -28.31 -106.61
CA GLU A 74 8.29 -28.21 -105.53
C GLU A 74 8.28 -26.82 -104.86
N PHE A 75 8.11 -25.75 -105.65
CA PHE A 75 7.94 -24.39 -105.16
C PHE A 75 6.65 -24.25 -104.35
N HIS A 76 5.53 -24.78 -104.84
CA HIS A 76 4.26 -24.76 -104.11
C HIS A 76 4.36 -25.49 -102.76
N ASP A 77 4.92 -26.70 -102.75
CA ASP A 77 5.12 -27.50 -101.53
C ASP A 77 6.04 -26.81 -100.54
N THR A 78 7.07 -26.12 -101.03
CA THR A 78 7.98 -25.30 -100.21
C THR A 78 7.26 -24.11 -99.60
N ASN A 79 6.43 -23.38 -100.36
CA ASN A 79 5.62 -22.29 -99.81
C ASN A 79 4.62 -22.77 -98.74
N ILE A 80 4.00 -23.94 -98.92
CA ILE A 80 3.13 -24.53 -97.89
C ILE A 80 3.92 -24.84 -96.62
N ARG A 81 5.13 -25.40 -96.74
CA ARG A 81 6.02 -25.65 -95.60
C ARG A 81 6.41 -24.37 -94.87
N ILE A 82 6.80 -23.32 -95.61
CA ILE A 82 7.10 -21.99 -95.06
C ILE A 82 5.93 -21.49 -94.20
N ILE A 83 4.71 -21.53 -94.72
CA ILE A 83 3.52 -21.05 -93.99
C ILE A 83 3.30 -21.85 -92.70
N LYS A 84 3.48 -23.18 -92.74
CA LYS A 84 3.33 -24.05 -91.56
C LYS A 84 4.38 -23.75 -90.48
N GLU A 85 5.63 -23.57 -90.88
CA GLU A 85 6.71 -23.22 -89.95
C GLU A 85 6.49 -21.84 -89.32
N PHE A 86 6.10 -20.83 -90.10
CA PHE A 86 5.75 -19.51 -89.55
C PHE A 86 4.55 -19.56 -88.60
N GLN A 87 3.56 -20.41 -88.88
CA GLN A 87 2.41 -20.60 -87.99
C GLN A 87 2.83 -21.28 -86.67
N ALA A 88 3.74 -22.26 -86.72
CA ALA A 88 4.30 -22.91 -85.54
C ALA A 88 5.11 -21.92 -84.66
N ILE A 89 5.93 -21.08 -85.30
CA ILE A 89 6.66 -19.99 -84.63
C ILE A 89 5.68 -19.02 -83.94
N TYR A 90 4.67 -18.53 -84.66
CA TYR A 90 3.69 -17.60 -84.11
C TYR A 90 2.96 -18.18 -82.90
N ASN A 91 2.46 -19.41 -83.01
CA ASN A 91 1.75 -20.08 -81.92
C ASN A 91 2.63 -20.25 -80.68
N THR A 92 3.90 -20.57 -80.88
CA THR A 92 4.88 -20.71 -79.81
C THR A 92 5.14 -19.38 -79.11
N PHE A 93 5.36 -18.29 -79.86
CA PHE A 93 5.54 -16.96 -79.28
C PHE A 93 4.29 -16.46 -78.57
N ASN A 94 3.09 -16.70 -79.11
CA ASN A 94 1.82 -16.33 -78.48
C ASN A 94 1.57 -17.13 -77.19
N ALA A 95 1.97 -18.40 -77.13
CA ALA A 95 1.91 -19.20 -75.90
C ALA A 95 2.90 -18.69 -74.84
N LEU A 96 4.14 -18.37 -75.26
CA LEU A 96 5.15 -17.76 -74.40
C LEU A 96 4.67 -16.43 -73.81
N ASP A 97 4.13 -15.55 -74.65
CA ASP A 97 3.62 -14.24 -74.25
C ASP A 97 2.50 -14.37 -73.20
N ASN A 98 1.52 -15.24 -73.47
CA ASN A 98 0.39 -15.47 -72.57
C ASN A 98 0.79 -16.09 -71.23
N GLU A 99 1.79 -16.97 -71.18
CA GLU A 99 2.20 -17.63 -69.93
C GLU A 99 3.24 -16.82 -69.15
N TYR A 100 4.32 -16.36 -69.79
CA TYR A 100 5.40 -15.63 -69.11
C TYR A 100 4.93 -14.28 -68.59
N ILE A 101 4.24 -13.47 -69.41
CA ILE A 101 3.77 -12.15 -68.94
C ILE A 101 2.74 -12.33 -67.81
N LYS A 102 1.85 -13.32 -67.93
CA LYS A 102 0.89 -13.63 -66.87
C LYS A 102 1.57 -14.04 -65.57
N ASN A 103 2.58 -14.90 -65.62
CA ASN A 103 3.32 -15.34 -64.44
C ASN A 103 4.11 -14.19 -63.80
N ILE A 104 4.75 -13.33 -64.60
CA ILE A 104 5.43 -12.11 -64.13
C ILE A 104 4.42 -11.19 -63.44
N MET A 105 3.27 -10.93 -64.07
CA MET A 105 2.23 -10.07 -63.51
C MET A 105 1.68 -10.63 -62.19
N GLN A 106 1.42 -11.93 -62.10
CA GLN A 106 1.01 -12.58 -60.86
C GLN A 106 2.06 -12.47 -59.75
N SER A 107 3.35 -12.62 -60.10
CA SER A 107 4.46 -12.46 -59.15
C SER A 107 4.53 -11.03 -58.63
N ILE A 108 4.44 -10.03 -59.51
CA ILE A 108 4.41 -8.61 -59.15
C ILE A 108 3.21 -8.28 -58.27
N MET A 109 2.02 -8.79 -58.60
CA MET A 109 0.81 -8.59 -57.79
C MET A 109 0.99 -9.15 -56.37
N LYS A 110 1.49 -10.38 -56.24
CA LYS A 110 1.78 -10.99 -54.93
C LYS A 110 2.85 -10.21 -54.16
N SER A 111 3.88 -9.74 -54.84
CA SER A 111 4.91 -8.88 -54.24
C SER A 111 4.32 -7.57 -53.73
N ASN A 112 3.46 -6.92 -54.51
CA ASN A 112 2.78 -5.68 -54.11
C ASN A 112 1.83 -5.91 -52.94
N GLU A 113 1.08 -7.02 -52.91
CA GLU A 113 0.27 -7.39 -51.74
C GLU A 113 1.11 -7.59 -50.49
N ALA A 114 2.27 -8.24 -50.61
CA ALA A 114 3.20 -8.43 -49.50
C ALA A 114 3.77 -7.09 -49.01
N ILE A 115 4.17 -6.20 -49.92
CA ILE A 115 4.66 -4.85 -49.61
C ILE A 115 3.57 -4.03 -48.90
N ASN A 116 2.33 -4.06 -49.39
CA ASN A 116 1.22 -3.34 -48.76
C ASN A 116 0.94 -3.86 -47.34
N LYS A 117 0.97 -5.18 -47.13
CA LYS A 117 0.85 -5.77 -45.79
C LYS A 117 2.02 -5.36 -44.88
N ALA A 118 3.25 -5.32 -45.40
CA ALA A 118 4.41 -4.86 -44.64
C ALA A 118 4.29 -3.38 -44.25
N ASN A 119 3.80 -2.51 -45.14
CA ASN A 119 3.57 -1.09 -44.87
C ASN A 119 2.49 -0.88 -43.80
N LEU A 120 1.40 -1.66 -43.83
CA LEU A 120 0.40 -1.62 -42.76
C LEU A 120 1.00 -2.04 -41.41
N GLY A 121 1.85 -3.08 -41.41
CA GLY A 121 2.60 -3.49 -40.22
C GLY A 121 3.53 -2.40 -39.69
N LEU A 122 4.17 -1.62 -40.57
CA LEU A 122 5.04 -0.51 -40.19
C LEU A 122 4.27 0.63 -39.53
N ILE A 123 3.13 1.03 -40.10
CA ILE A 123 2.25 2.07 -39.53
C ILE A 123 1.78 1.66 -38.12
N GLU A 124 1.41 0.39 -37.94
CA GLU A 124 1.02 -0.08 -36.62
C GLU A 124 2.20 -0.11 -35.63
N ALA A 125 3.40 -0.46 -36.09
CA ALA A 125 4.61 -0.38 -35.27
C ALA A 125 4.94 1.06 -34.85
N GLU A 126 4.81 2.03 -35.75
CA GLU A 126 4.99 3.46 -35.45
C GLU A 126 4.01 3.95 -34.39
N LYS A 127 2.73 3.55 -34.50
CA LYS A 127 1.72 3.87 -33.48
C LYS A 127 2.10 3.30 -32.11
N ARG A 128 2.57 2.05 -32.07
CA ARG A 128 3.04 1.41 -30.82
C ARG A 128 4.25 2.13 -30.22
N ILE A 129 5.18 2.62 -31.05
CA ILE A 129 6.34 3.40 -30.60
C ILE A 129 5.88 4.71 -29.93
N GLU A 130 4.89 5.39 -30.49
CA GLU A 130 4.35 6.62 -29.89
C GLU A 130 3.65 6.34 -28.56
N ASP A 131 2.87 5.26 -28.45
CA ASP A 131 2.26 4.81 -27.19
C ASP A 131 3.32 4.50 -26.12
N ILE A 132 4.44 3.87 -26.52
CA ILE A 132 5.59 3.61 -25.64
C ILE A 132 6.22 4.92 -25.17
N LYS A 133 6.41 5.89 -26.06
CA LYS A 133 6.99 7.20 -25.72
C LYS A 133 6.13 7.95 -24.71
N ASN A 134 4.82 7.96 -24.91
CA ASN A 134 3.86 8.53 -23.96
C ASN A 134 3.92 7.82 -22.60
N THR A 135 4.05 6.50 -22.60
CA THR A 135 4.20 5.70 -21.37
C THR A 135 5.51 6.02 -20.64
N ASN A 136 6.62 6.16 -21.37
CA ASN A 136 7.91 6.55 -20.79
C ASN A 136 7.84 7.93 -20.13
N GLY A 137 7.19 8.92 -20.75
CA GLY A 137 6.99 10.23 -20.11
C GLY A 137 6.23 10.13 -18.77
N ARG A 138 5.22 9.26 -18.69
CA ARG A 138 4.51 9.00 -17.42
C ARG A 138 5.40 8.32 -16.38
N ILE A 139 6.28 7.42 -16.82
CA ILE A 139 7.25 6.74 -15.94
C ILE A 139 8.25 7.75 -15.36
N GLU A 140 8.78 8.67 -16.17
CA GLU A 140 9.70 9.72 -15.69
C GLU A 140 9.06 10.61 -14.62
N VAL A 141 7.81 11.03 -14.82
CA VAL A 141 7.06 11.80 -13.81
C VAL A 141 6.88 10.97 -12.53
N ALA A 142 6.51 9.70 -12.64
CA ALA A 142 6.35 8.82 -11.49
C ALA A 142 7.68 8.64 -10.73
N GLN A 143 8.80 8.49 -11.43
CA GLN A 143 10.13 8.39 -10.82
C GLN A 143 10.50 9.65 -10.05
N ASN A 144 10.24 10.84 -10.59
CA ASN A 144 10.48 12.10 -9.90
C ASN A 144 9.62 12.23 -8.63
N ASN A 145 8.35 11.86 -8.69
CA ASN A 145 7.47 11.87 -7.52
C ASN A 145 7.96 10.89 -6.44
N ILE A 146 8.40 9.68 -6.83
CA ILE A 146 8.97 8.71 -5.89
C ILE A 146 10.20 9.29 -5.19
N LYS A 147 11.06 10.01 -5.91
CA LYS A 147 12.25 10.65 -5.31
C LYS A 147 11.87 11.70 -4.27
N ILE A 148 10.89 12.56 -4.58
CA ILE A 148 10.40 13.57 -3.62
C ILE A 148 9.86 12.88 -2.35
N ILE A 149 9.07 11.82 -2.51
CA ILE A 149 8.53 11.04 -1.39
C ILE A 149 9.66 10.41 -0.55
N GLN A 150 10.73 9.93 -1.18
CA GLN A 150 11.89 9.38 -0.48
C GLN A 150 12.59 10.46 0.38
N ASP A 151 12.79 11.65 -0.17
CA ASP A 151 13.42 12.77 0.54
C ASP A 151 12.56 13.22 1.75
N GLU A 152 11.23 13.31 1.58
CA GLU A 152 10.28 13.62 2.65
C GLU A 152 10.26 12.53 3.74
N LEU A 153 10.32 11.25 3.34
CA LEU A 153 10.36 10.13 4.28
C LEU A 153 11.66 10.12 5.10
N GLU A 154 12.80 10.44 4.48
CA GLU A 154 14.08 10.56 5.20
C GLU A 154 14.02 11.70 6.24
N TYR A 155 13.40 12.83 5.89
CA TYR A 155 13.20 13.93 6.83
C TYR A 155 12.29 13.52 8.00
N ALA A 156 11.16 12.89 7.71
CA ALA A 156 10.23 12.40 8.74
C ALA A 156 10.89 11.38 9.68
N GLN A 157 11.74 10.50 9.14
CA GLN A 157 12.47 9.52 9.94
C GLN A 157 13.46 10.19 10.90
N LYS A 158 14.22 11.18 10.44
CA LYS A 158 15.12 11.96 11.31
C LYS A 158 14.38 12.70 12.42
N ASP A 159 13.20 13.24 12.13
CA ASP A 159 12.37 13.91 13.12
C ASP A 159 11.83 12.94 14.19
N LEU A 160 11.38 11.75 13.75
CA LEU A 160 10.96 10.68 14.66
C LEU A 160 12.11 10.22 15.57
N ASP A 161 13.32 10.05 15.04
CA ASP A 161 14.50 9.68 15.84
C ASP A 161 14.79 10.72 16.93
N LYS A 162 14.68 12.00 16.60
CA LYS A 162 14.84 13.10 17.57
C LYS A 162 13.75 13.05 18.65
N HIS A 163 12.50 12.83 18.27
CA HIS A 163 11.40 12.70 19.22
C HIS A 163 11.56 11.48 20.14
N MET A 164 12.02 10.35 19.60
CA MET A 164 12.31 9.14 20.37
C MET A 164 13.38 9.38 21.43
N GLU A 165 14.46 10.09 21.07
CA GLU A 165 15.52 10.43 22.00
C GLU A 165 15.04 11.37 23.12
N ILE A 166 14.15 12.32 22.81
CA ILE A 166 13.51 13.17 23.83
C ILE A 166 12.64 12.33 24.76
N GLN A 167 11.81 11.43 24.23
CA GLN A 167 10.96 10.56 25.04
C GLN A 167 11.78 9.68 25.97
N LYS A 168 12.89 9.12 25.48
CA LYS A 168 13.83 8.33 26.29
C LYS A 168 14.33 9.12 27.51
N LYS A 169 14.78 10.37 27.30
CA LYS A 169 15.22 11.26 28.40
C LYS A 169 14.11 11.56 29.40
N ILE A 170 12.87 11.74 28.94
CA ILE A 170 11.71 11.94 29.82
C ILE A 170 11.47 10.69 30.67
N VAL A 171 11.48 9.51 30.07
CA VAL A 171 11.30 8.23 30.77
C VAL A 171 12.40 8.01 31.81
N ASP A 172 13.66 8.31 31.47
CA ASP A 172 14.78 8.24 32.41
C ASP A 172 14.56 9.20 33.60
N GLY A 173 14.13 10.44 33.32
CA GLY A 173 13.80 11.43 34.36
C GLY A 173 12.66 10.99 35.28
N LEU A 174 11.58 10.43 34.72
CA LEU A 174 10.46 9.89 35.49
C LEU A 174 10.88 8.68 36.33
N THR A 175 11.75 7.83 35.81
CA THR A 175 12.31 6.68 36.53
C THR A 175 13.11 7.14 37.75
N GLN A 176 13.97 8.16 37.59
CA GLN A 176 14.70 8.75 38.71
C GLN A 176 13.77 9.42 39.73
N PHE A 177 12.77 10.16 39.27
CA PHE A 177 11.78 10.81 40.13
C PHE A 177 11.00 9.78 40.96
N LYS A 178 10.51 8.72 40.33
CA LYS A 178 9.86 7.60 41.01
C LYS A 178 10.79 6.99 42.06
N GLY A 179 12.04 6.73 41.72
CA GLY A 179 13.03 6.22 42.67
C GLY A 179 13.21 7.11 43.90
N LYS A 180 13.19 8.44 43.74
CA LYS A 180 13.23 9.39 44.87
C LYS A 180 11.97 9.31 45.74
N ILE A 181 10.78 9.26 45.14
CA ILE A 181 9.52 9.10 45.89
C ILE A 181 9.52 7.78 46.67
N ASP A 182 9.88 6.67 46.01
CA ASP A 182 9.94 5.34 46.63
C ASP A 182 10.98 5.29 47.78
N SER A 183 12.01 6.15 47.77
CA SER A 183 13.01 6.25 48.85
C SER A 183 12.48 6.92 50.14
N TYR A 184 11.37 7.66 50.08
CA TYR A 184 10.79 8.33 51.23
C TYR A 184 10.02 7.33 52.11
N LYS A 185 10.72 6.77 53.10
CA LYS A 185 10.21 5.76 54.04
C LYS A 185 8.94 6.17 54.80
N HIS A 186 8.77 7.47 55.06
CA HIS A 186 7.73 8.01 55.94
C HIS A 186 6.49 8.53 55.19
N LEU A 187 6.36 8.30 53.88
CA LEU A 187 5.17 8.76 53.14
C LEU A 187 3.87 8.16 53.72
N LYS A 188 3.90 6.88 54.12
CA LYS A 188 2.76 6.22 54.78
C LYS A 188 2.49 6.72 56.19
N ASP A 189 3.48 7.32 56.85
CA ASP A 189 3.32 7.83 58.21
C ASP A 189 2.44 9.09 58.22
N ILE A 190 2.36 9.82 57.10
CA ILE A 190 1.46 10.96 56.93
C ILE A 190 0.00 10.53 57.11
N ASP A 191 -0.40 9.40 56.52
CA ASP A 191 -1.76 8.85 56.68
C ASP A 191 -2.05 8.52 58.15
N ASN A 192 -1.08 7.90 58.84
CA ASN A 192 -1.20 7.59 60.26
C ASN A 192 -1.29 8.87 61.13
N MET A 193 -0.48 9.88 60.84
CA MET A 193 -0.53 11.17 61.53
C MET A 193 -1.88 11.86 61.33
N TRP A 194 -2.43 11.81 60.11
CA TRP A 194 -3.74 12.36 59.81
C TRP A 194 -4.85 11.68 60.62
N VAL A 195 -4.86 10.35 60.69
CA VAL A 195 -5.82 9.60 61.51
C VAL A 195 -5.70 9.96 62.99
N ASN A 196 -4.48 10.09 63.50
CA ASN A 196 -4.24 10.51 64.88
C ASN A 196 -4.77 11.93 65.16
N LEU A 197 -4.59 12.86 64.23
CA LEU A 197 -5.13 14.22 64.33
C LEU A 197 -6.66 14.21 64.35
N GLN A 198 -7.32 13.43 63.49
CA GLN A 198 -8.78 13.29 63.50
C GLN A 198 -9.29 12.70 64.83
N ASN A 199 -8.57 11.73 65.39
CA ASN A 199 -8.90 11.19 66.70
C ASN A 199 -8.76 12.23 67.81
N LEU A 200 -7.71 13.07 67.77
CA LEU A 200 -7.56 14.17 68.73
C LEU A 200 -8.66 15.20 68.58
N ASP A 201 -9.02 15.58 67.35
CA ASP A 201 -10.12 16.50 67.05
C ASP A 201 -11.44 16.04 67.69
N SER A 202 -11.75 14.74 67.62
CA SER A 202 -12.95 14.19 68.28
C SER A 202 -12.93 14.24 69.81
N LYS A 203 -11.74 14.24 70.43
CA LYS A 203 -11.57 14.27 71.90
C LYS A 203 -11.62 15.68 72.48
N VAL A 204 -11.27 16.70 71.70
CA VAL A 204 -11.27 18.11 72.15
C VAL A 204 -12.66 18.58 72.61
N PRO A 205 -13.77 18.32 71.89
CA PRO A 205 -15.12 18.66 72.36
C PRO A 205 -15.49 17.97 73.67
N ILE A 206 -15.07 16.72 73.87
CA ILE A 206 -15.33 15.97 75.11
C ILE A 206 -14.64 16.67 76.28
N ILE A 207 -13.34 16.94 76.14
CA ILE A 207 -12.55 17.64 77.17
C ILE A 207 -13.11 19.05 77.42
N SER A 208 -13.54 19.76 76.38
CA SER A 208 -14.19 21.07 76.50
C SER A 208 -15.50 20.98 77.29
N GLY A 209 -16.29 19.92 77.07
CA GLY A 209 -17.48 19.60 77.87
C GLY A 209 -17.14 19.36 79.33
N ASP A 210 -16.13 18.53 79.62
CA ASP A 210 -15.67 18.23 80.98
C ASP A 210 -15.19 19.50 81.71
N ILE A 211 -14.44 20.38 81.02
CA ILE A 211 -14.01 21.68 81.57
C ILE A 211 -15.21 22.56 81.92
N ASN A 212 -16.24 22.59 81.07
CA ASN A 212 -17.45 23.35 81.35
C ASN A 212 -18.21 22.79 82.56
N ASN A 213 -18.28 21.47 82.71
CA ASN A 213 -18.88 20.84 83.88
C ASN A 213 -18.12 21.20 85.16
N VAL A 214 -16.78 21.07 85.16
CA VAL A 214 -15.92 21.48 86.29
C VAL A 214 -16.12 22.96 86.62
N LYS A 215 -16.25 23.82 85.61
CA LYS A 215 -16.53 25.25 85.80
C LYS A 215 -17.86 25.48 86.52
N ILE A 216 -18.92 24.74 86.17
CA ILE A 216 -20.22 24.80 86.84
C ILE A 216 -20.10 24.34 88.30
N ASP A 217 -19.40 23.23 88.55
CA ASP A 217 -19.18 22.72 89.91
C ASP A 217 -18.40 23.70 90.78
N VAL A 218 -17.36 24.33 90.24
CA VAL A 218 -16.60 25.38 90.93
C VAL A 218 -17.49 26.58 91.25
N GLN A 219 -18.33 27.03 90.32
CA GLN A 219 -19.28 28.12 90.57
C GLN A 219 -20.27 27.78 91.69
N LYS A 220 -20.78 26.55 91.71
CA LYS A 220 -21.66 26.05 92.77
C LYS A 220 -20.94 26.08 94.13
N ASN A 221 -19.74 25.52 94.21
CA ASN A 221 -18.93 25.51 95.43
C ASN A 221 -18.62 26.92 95.94
N ILE A 222 -18.35 27.88 95.04
CA ILE A 222 -18.16 29.30 95.41
C ILE A 222 -19.44 29.87 96.04
N SER A 223 -20.63 29.56 95.49
CA SER A 223 -21.90 29.98 96.08
C SER A 223 -22.10 29.40 97.48
N GLU A 224 -21.87 28.10 97.65
CA GLU A 224 -21.99 27.41 98.95
C GLU A 224 -21.00 27.98 99.99
N LEU A 225 -19.75 28.23 99.60
CA LEU A 225 -18.75 28.87 100.47
C LEU A 225 -19.16 30.28 100.89
N ASN A 226 -19.76 31.06 99.99
CA ASN A 226 -20.27 32.39 100.33
C ASN A 226 -21.40 32.31 101.36
N ASP A 227 -22.27 31.30 101.28
CA ASP A 227 -23.33 31.09 102.26
C ASP A 227 -22.78 30.64 103.62
N ILE A 228 -21.77 29.76 103.63
CA ILE A 228 -21.03 29.40 104.85
C ILE A 228 -20.36 30.64 105.46
N LYS A 229 -19.74 31.49 104.64
CA LYS A 229 -19.12 32.73 105.10
C LYS A 229 -20.14 33.65 105.77
N LYS A 230 -21.32 33.87 105.15
CA LYS A 230 -22.42 34.63 105.78
C LYS A 230 -22.89 34.00 107.09
N PHE A 231 -22.95 32.66 107.17
CA PHE A 231 -23.29 31.97 108.41
C PHE A 231 -22.23 32.21 109.51
N LYS A 232 -20.95 32.11 109.18
CA LYS A 232 -19.84 32.45 110.08
C LYS A 232 -19.92 33.90 110.57
N ASP A 233 -20.13 34.86 109.68
CA ASP A 233 -20.23 36.28 110.02
C ASP A 233 -21.43 36.54 110.96
N ARG A 234 -22.55 35.82 110.79
CA ARG A 234 -23.68 35.87 111.74
C ARG A 234 -23.31 35.29 113.11
N LEU A 235 -22.64 34.14 113.14
CA LEU A 235 -22.18 33.50 114.39
C LEU A 235 -21.27 34.43 115.19
N GLU A 236 -20.29 35.07 114.54
CA GLU A 236 -19.35 36.00 115.19
C GLU A 236 -20.03 37.23 115.80
N ASN A 237 -21.20 37.63 115.27
CA ASN A 237 -21.96 38.80 115.76
C ASN A 237 -22.90 38.50 116.94
N TYR A 238 -23.05 37.24 117.38
CA TYR A 238 -23.84 36.95 118.58
C TYR A 238 -23.08 37.40 119.83
N LYS A 239 -23.50 38.55 120.39
CA LYS A 239 -22.88 39.21 121.54
C LYS A 239 -22.70 38.30 122.77
N HIS A 240 -23.62 37.36 122.97
CA HIS A 240 -23.66 36.47 124.13
C HIS A 240 -23.05 35.08 123.88
N LEU A 241 -22.39 34.85 122.75
CA LEU A 241 -21.82 33.53 122.44
C LEU A 241 -20.75 33.12 123.48
N LYS A 242 -19.92 34.06 123.92
CA LYS A 242 -18.92 33.86 125.00
C LYS A 242 -19.54 33.78 126.39
N ASP A 243 -20.78 34.26 126.53
CA ASP A 243 -21.49 34.17 127.81
C ASP A 243 -21.98 32.74 128.06
N ILE A 244 -22.04 31.87 127.05
CA ILE A 244 -22.37 30.45 127.21
C ILE A 244 -21.36 29.77 128.11
N ASP A 245 -20.05 29.92 127.84
CA ASP A 245 -18.99 29.35 128.68
C ASP A 245 -19.07 29.90 130.11
N LYS A 246 -19.38 31.20 130.25
CA LYS A 246 -19.56 31.84 131.56
C LYS A 246 -20.76 31.28 132.32
N ILE A 247 -21.94 31.20 131.69
CA ILE A 247 -23.15 30.60 132.27
C ILE A 247 -22.87 29.15 132.68
N TRP A 248 -22.12 28.40 131.88
CA TRP A 248 -21.80 27.00 132.16
C TRP A 248 -20.89 26.86 133.39
N ASN A 249 -19.88 27.72 133.51
CA ASN A 249 -19.03 27.80 134.70
C ASN A 249 -19.80 28.26 135.95
N ASP A 250 -20.66 29.27 135.82
CA ASP A 250 -21.49 29.77 136.91
C ASP A 250 -22.45 28.67 137.41
N LEU A 251 -23.04 27.89 136.51
CA LEU A 251 -23.85 26.71 136.83
C LEU A 251 -23.06 25.64 137.62
N ASP A 252 -21.82 25.38 137.23
CA ASP A 252 -20.96 24.40 137.94
C ASP A 252 -20.55 24.93 139.32
N TYR A 253 -20.20 26.21 139.45
CA TYR A 253 -19.96 26.87 140.73
C TYR A 253 -21.19 26.82 141.66
N LEU A 254 -22.39 27.13 141.14
CA LEU A 254 -23.63 27.01 141.90
C LEU A 254 -23.91 25.57 142.33
N ARG A 255 -23.56 24.57 141.51
CA ARG A 255 -23.64 23.15 141.88
C ARG A 255 -22.75 22.82 143.07
N VAL A 256 -21.52 23.35 143.11
CA VAL A 256 -20.59 23.19 144.23
C VAL A 256 -21.10 23.90 145.49
N ILE A 257 -21.62 25.13 145.38
CA ILE A 257 -22.17 25.89 146.50
C ILE A 257 -23.38 25.17 147.09
N LYS A 258 -24.32 24.70 146.25
CA LYS A 258 -25.49 23.92 146.69
C LYS A 258 -25.07 22.72 147.53
N ASN A 259 -24.10 21.94 147.05
CA ASN A 259 -23.59 20.79 147.79
C ASN A 259 -22.97 21.20 149.14
N LYS A 260 -22.25 22.33 149.21
CA LYS A 260 -21.68 22.84 150.48
C LYS A 260 -22.75 23.34 151.45
N LEU A 261 -23.78 24.02 150.97
CA LEU A 261 -24.92 24.48 151.78
C LEU A 261 -25.67 23.32 152.42
N GLU A 262 -25.87 22.25 151.66
CA GLU A 262 -26.46 21.00 152.14
C GLU A 262 -25.62 20.38 153.27
N VAL A 263 -24.28 20.45 153.18
CA VAL A 263 -23.36 20.03 154.25
C VAL A 263 -23.45 20.94 155.49
N VAL A 264 -23.53 22.26 155.32
CA VAL A 264 -23.65 23.21 156.44
C VAL A 264 -24.98 23.05 157.17
N GLU A 265 -26.11 22.94 156.45
CA GLU A 265 -27.41 22.63 157.07
C GLU A 265 -27.38 21.34 157.88
N ASN A 266 -26.61 20.34 157.43
CA ASN A 266 -26.40 19.11 158.17
C ASN A 266 -25.52 19.29 159.42
N LEU A 267 -24.51 20.17 159.39
CA LEU A 267 -23.64 20.48 160.54
C LEU A 267 -24.30 21.39 161.59
N ASP A 268 -25.13 22.35 161.18
CA ASP A 268 -25.87 23.23 162.07
C ASP A 268 -26.91 22.45 162.88
N LYS A 269 -27.56 21.45 162.25
CA LYS A 269 -28.38 20.47 162.97
C LYS A 269 -27.58 19.73 164.04
N LEU A 270 -26.35 19.29 163.72
CA LEU A 270 -25.50 18.55 164.66
C LEU A 270 -24.94 19.42 165.80
N THR A 271 -24.65 20.70 165.55
CA THR A 271 -24.07 21.62 166.54
C THR A 271 -25.10 22.03 167.60
N ASN A 272 -26.35 22.28 167.16
CA ASN A 272 -27.47 22.48 168.08
C ASN A 272 -27.74 21.25 168.96
N ASP A 273 -27.47 20.03 168.46
CA ASP A 273 -27.58 18.79 169.25
C ASP A 273 -26.45 18.65 170.30
N VAL A 274 -25.25 19.16 170.04
CA VAL A 274 -24.06 19.01 170.92
C VAL A 274 -24.01 20.06 172.04
N GLU A 275 -24.41 21.33 171.79
CA GLU A 275 -24.47 22.35 172.85
C GLU A 275 -25.55 22.05 173.91
N GLY A 276 -26.58 21.26 173.57
CA GLY A 276 -27.59 20.79 174.51
C GLY A 276 -27.08 19.76 175.55
N GLN A 277 -25.93 19.11 175.34
CA GLN A 277 -25.51 17.92 176.13
C GLN A 277 -24.42 18.17 177.19
N LYS A 278 -23.98 19.42 177.44
CA LYS A 278 -23.00 19.74 178.50
C LYS A 278 -23.60 20.26 179.82
N LYS A 279 -24.84 19.88 180.16
CA LYS A 279 -25.42 20.07 181.50
C LYS A 279 -25.02 18.94 182.45
#